data_AF-A0A915EXL5-F1
#
_entry.id   AF-A0A915EXL5-F1
#
_cell.length_a   1.000
_cell.length_b   1.000
_cell.length_c   1.000
_cell.angle_alpha   90.00
_cell.angle_beta   90.00
_cell.angle_gamma   90.00
#
_symmetry.space_group_name_H-M   'P 1'
#
loop_
_entity.id
_entity.type
_entity.pdbx_description
1 polymer ?
#
loop_
_entity_poly.entity_id
_entity_poly.type
_entity_poly.pdbx_seq_one_letter_code
_entity_poly.pdbx_strand_id
1 'polypeptide(L)'
;MRLFENHRLANQRVKLEATMPKKKYLGRALVRQNKRKDRRPFNYANPEDSPDWCRLPVKSITQETTLDDFLHTADLSNRDFAAQKVNVRVLSKAEIVGIITPEERARRKVLMQQNKSALTVLKRPKINRNMTKEEIANAEQEAYLSWRRDLARLEQLDGIVITPYERNLEFWRQLWQVVERSDVLVQVVDARQPLLFFSTSLNDYIREVDSHKGTVVLINKSDFLTRNQRDAWAKYFDSIGVRVLFFSALNSQSQLPVQSIREGHCPSSIPEETKEELEAEILQDSLSVDEMCKDFDESSLTSSETSTMDGESEEEGGGEASSESYSSAADVLKEKSEVVNGCDVLSVHELIDELTHLGTRHGDFPYLTVGFLGYPNVGKSSTLNALCGAKKTPVSATPGKTKHFQTIFLQPDLQLCDCPGMVMPSFVYTQEDLVVAGILPIDEMRDCIPPIRVICEQIPREVLTALYGISIRPPKEFEDPNRPPTPYELLAAYACIRGFMSAKGNPHYDRAARIILKDYVKVGHRA
;
A
#
# COMPACT_ATOMS: atom_id res chain seq x y z
N MET A 1 -45.05 -57.11 -48.11
CA MET A 1 -44.93 -58.43 -48.76
C MET A 1 -43.48 -58.64 -49.18
N ARG A 2 -42.81 -59.64 -48.58
CA ARG A 2 -41.77 -60.56 -49.14
C ARG A 2 -40.55 -59.96 -49.87
N LEU A 3 -39.27 -60.36 -49.68
CA LEU A 3 -38.57 -61.49 -49.03
C LEU A 3 -37.04 -61.16 -49.03
N PHE A 4 -36.29 -61.57 -47.97
CA PHE A 4 -34.99 -62.32 -47.93
C PHE A 4 -33.82 -61.94 -48.90
N GLU A 5 -32.51 -61.97 -48.63
CA GLU A 5 -31.60 -62.41 -47.56
C GLU A 5 -30.13 -62.05 -47.99
N ASN A 6 -29.16 -62.30 -47.11
CA ASN A 6 -27.73 -62.63 -47.38
C ASN A 6 -26.60 -61.57 -47.32
N HIS A 7 -25.95 -61.57 -46.14
CA HIS A 7 -24.54 -61.88 -45.85
C HIS A 7 -23.35 -61.13 -46.50
N ARG A 8 -22.56 -60.54 -45.58
CA ARG A 8 -21.15 -60.09 -45.61
C ARG A 8 -20.20 -60.84 -46.55
N LEU A 9 -19.26 -60.09 -47.16
CA LEU A 9 -17.82 -60.42 -47.19
C LEU A 9 -16.97 -59.17 -47.46
N ALA A 10 -15.78 -59.16 -46.85
CA ALA A 10 -14.77 -58.10 -46.84
C ALA A 10 -13.68 -58.33 -47.89
N ASN A 11 -12.89 -57.27 -48.18
CA ASN A 11 -11.41 -57.22 -48.33
C ASN A 11 -11.01 -56.12 -49.34
N GLN A 12 -10.43 -55.02 -48.87
CA GLN A 12 -8.99 -54.76 -48.66
C GLN A 12 -8.25 -54.19 -49.88
N ARG A 13 -7.54 -53.08 -49.60
CA ARG A 13 -6.15 -52.75 -49.97
C ARG A 13 -5.84 -51.79 -51.15
N VAL A 14 -5.21 -50.67 -50.73
CA VAL A 14 -3.93 -50.07 -51.22
C VAL A 14 -4.01 -48.74 -51.99
N LYS A 15 -3.48 -47.71 -51.28
CA LYS A 15 -2.65 -46.55 -51.65
C LYS A 15 -2.84 -45.84 -53.00
N LEU A 16 -3.04 -44.52 -52.91
CA LEU A 16 -2.29 -43.53 -53.69
C LEU A 16 -2.09 -42.26 -52.84
N GLU A 17 -0.84 -41.84 -52.74
CA GLU A 17 -0.40 -40.59 -52.12
C GLU A 17 -0.64 -39.41 -53.08
N ALA A 18 -1.10 -38.28 -52.55
CA ALA A 18 -0.81 -36.97 -53.12
C ALA A 18 -0.71 -35.93 -51.99
N THR A 19 0.36 -35.16 -52.04
CA THR A 19 0.91 -34.26 -51.03
C THR A 19 0.22 -32.89 -51.04
N MET A 20 -0.11 -32.36 -49.86
CA MET A 20 -0.31 -30.92 -49.62
C MET A 20 0.28 -30.52 -48.24
N PRO A 21 0.87 -29.32 -48.12
CA PRO A 21 1.69 -28.95 -46.96
C PRO A 21 0.83 -28.53 -45.76
N LYS A 22 1.00 -29.21 -44.62
CA LYS A 22 0.35 -28.85 -43.35
C LYS A 22 1.07 -27.69 -42.66
N LYS A 23 0.32 -26.61 -42.41
CA LYS A 23 0.70 -25.50 -41.52
C LYS A 23 1.03 -26.03 -40.12
N LYS A 24 2.27 -25.82 -39.66
CA LYS A 24 2.79 -26.18 -38.34
C LYS A 24 2.49 -25.09 -37.29
N TYR A 25 1.28 -24.94 -36.76
CA TYR A 25 1.05 -24.04 -35.60
C TYR A 25 -0.08 -24.46 -34.65
N LEU A 26 -0.25 -25.74 -34.33
CA LEU A 26 -1.24 -26.16 -33.31
C LEU A 26 -0.71 -27.13 -32.23
N GLY A 27 0.61 -27.35 -32.16
CA GLY A 27 1.20 -28.39 -31.30
C GLY A 27 2.09 -27.91 -30.15
N ARG A 28 2.27 -26.59 -29.93
CA ARG A 28 3.20 -26.06 -28.92
C ARG A 28 2.54 -25.45 -27.67
N ALA A 29 1.23 -25.18 -27.70
CA ALA A 29 0.52 -24.61 -26.55
C ALA A 29 0.19 -25.64 -25.45
N LEU A 30 -0.18 -26.87 -25.83
CA LEU A 30 -0.60 -27.92 -24.89
C LEU A 30 0.58 -28.60 -24.14
N VAL A 31 1.78 -28.61 -24.71
CA VAL A 31 2.97 -29.22 -24.06
C VAL A 31 3.55 -28.32 -22.95
N ARG A 32 3.27 -27.00 -22.97
CA ARG A 32 3.69 -26.09 -21.90
C ARG A 32 2.77 -26.10 -20.67
N GLN A 33 1.49 -26.46 -20.81
CA GLN A 33 0.57 -26.56 -19.68
C GLN A 33 0.83 -27.79 -18.81
N ASN A 34 1.23 -28.93 -19.39
CA ASN A 34 1.53 -30.14 -18.61
C ASN A 34 2.90 -30.12 -17.91
N LYS A 35 3.87 -29.31 -18.36
CA LYS A 35 5.16 -29.16 -17.65
C LYS A 35 5.12 -28.22 -16.43
N ARG A 36 4.05 -27.45 -16.24
CA ARG A 36 3.88 -26.57 -15.06
C ARG A 36 3.22 -27.26 -13.86
N LYS A 37 2.67 -28.47 -14.01
CA LYS A 37 1.98 -29.19 -12.92
C LYS A 37 2.84 -30.13 -12.07
N ASP A 38 4.08 -30.42 -12.48
CA ASP A 38 4.96 -31.41 -11.80
C ASP A 38 6.26 -30.85 -11.22
N ARG A 39 6.35 -29.54 -10.96
CA ARG A 39 7.42 -28.99 -10.11
C ARG A 39 6.89 -28.71 -8.71
N ARG A 40 6.65 -29.78 -7.94
CA ARG A 40 6.81 -29.68 -6.48
C ARG A 40 8.33 -29.65 -6.23
N PRO A 41 8.88 -28.66 -5.50
CA PRO A 41 10.27 -28.77 -5.09
C PRO A 41 10.38 -30.01 -4.20
N PHE A 42 11.22 -30.97 -4.62
CA PHE A 42 11.65 -32.07 -3.78
C PHE A 42 12.50 -31.45 -2.66
N ASN A 43 11.90 -31.24 -1.50
CA ASN A 43 12.61 -30.87 -0.29
C ASN A 43 13.40 -32.10 0.20
N TYR A 44 14.68 -32.20 -0.18
CA TYR A 44 15.65 -32.86 0.69
C TYR A 44 16.08 -31.82 1.72
N ALA A 45 15.36 -31.76 2.84
CA ALA A 45 15.85 -31.08 4.02
C ALA A 45 16.74 -32.06 4.79
N ASN A 46 18.03 -31.72 4.92
CA ASN A 46 18.83 -32.28 6.00
C ASN A 46 18.21 -31.80 7.33
N PRO A 47 18.12 -32.64 8.38
CA PRO A 47 17.43 -32.29 9.63
C PRO A 47 18.10 -31.18 10.47
N GLU A 48 19.25 -30.64 10.06
CA GLU A 48 20.06 -29.72 10.88
C GLU A 48 20.06 -28.26 10.41
N ASP A 49 19.44 -27.93 9.28
CA ASP A 49 19.40 -26.53 8.81
C ASP A 49 18.21 -25.78 9.42
N SER A 50 18.55 -24.77 10.24
CA SER A 50 17.61 -23.77 10.78
C SER A 50 16.71 -23.23 9.67
N PRO A 51 15.37 -23.15 9.85
CA PRO A 51 14.49 -22.63 8.81
C PRO A 51 14.89 -21.20 8.44
N ASP A 52 15.30 -21.02 7.20
CA ASP A 52 15.67 -19.72 6.63
C ASP A 52 14.35 -18.95 6.39
N TRP A 53 13.85 -18.29 7.44
CA TRP A 53 12.54 -17.59 7.48
C TRP A 53 12.33 -16.60 6.33
N CYS A 54 13.42 -16.14 5.71
CA CYS A 54 13.42 -15.22 4.57
C CYS A 54 12.93 -15.84 3.24
N ARG A 55 12.76 -17.17 3.15
CA ARG A 55 12.41 -17.87 1.89
C ARG A 55 11.00 -18.45 1.82
N LEU A 56 10.20 -18.35 2.89
CA LEU A 56 8.80 -18.80 2.83
C LEU A 56 7.97 -17.79 2.03
N PRO A 57 7.12 -18.21 1.08
CA PRO A 57 6.25 -17.30 0.35
C PRO A 57 5.12 -16.82 1.27
N VAL A 58 5.41 -15.83 2.12
CA VAL A 58 4.44 -15.23 3.03
C VAL A 58 3.55 -14.28 2.23
N LYS A 59 2.23 -14.50 2.26
CA LYS A 59 1.22 -13.65 1.63
C LYS A 59 0.47 -12.87 2.72
N SER A 60 0.29 -11.57 2.51
CA SER A 60 -0.57 -10.73 3.35
C SER A 60 -2.03 -11.14 3.15
N ILE A 61 -2.78 -11.20 4.25
CA ILE A 61 -4.18 -11.62 4.28
C ILE A 61 -4.96 -10.57 5.07
N THR A 62 -5.52 -9.62 4.33
CA THR A 62 -6.31 -8.51 4.90
C THR A 62 -7.81 -8.72 4.74
N GLN A 63 -8.24 -9.53 3.78
CA GLN A 63 -9.65 -9.86 3.51
C GLN A 63 -9.78 -11.34 3.16
N GLU A 64 -10.72 -12.02 3.81
CA GLU A 64 -11.11 -13.39 3.50
C GLU A 64 -12.62 -13.51 3.43
N THR A 65 -13.12 -14.55 2.80
CA THR A 65 -14.54 -14.86 2.88
C THR A 65 -14.90 -15.32 4.29
N THR A 66 -16.16 -15.14 4.70
CA THR A 66 -16.63 -15.57 6.03
C THR A 66 -16.41 -17.07 6.29
N LEU A 67 -16.38 -17.89 5.23
CA LEU A 67 -16.13 -19.33 5.32
C LEU A 67 -14.63 -19.61 5.50
N ASP A 68 -13.77 -18.99 4.70
CA ASP A 68 -12.32 -19.18 4.80
C ASP A 68 -11.80 -18.71 6.16
N ASP A 69 -12.31 -17.57 6.64
CA ASP A 69 -12.00 -17.01 7.96
C ASP A 69 -12.40 -17.98 9.10
N PHE A 70 -13.58 -18.60 8.97
CA PHE A 70 -14.06 -19.60 9.90
C PHE A 70 -13.16 -20.85 9.92
N LEU A 71 -12.79 -21.37 8.74
CA LEU A 71 -11.93 -22.55 8.61
C LEU A 71 -10.53 -22.27 9.16
N HIS A 72 -9.93 -21.14 8.81
CA HIS A 72 -8.60 -20.75 9.29
C HIS A 72 -8.57 -20.56 10.81
N THR A 73 -9.62 -19.95 11.38
CA THR A 73 -9.74 -19.81 12.84
C THR A 73 -9.93 -21.17 13.52
N ALA A 74 -10.66 -22.10 12.90
CA ALA A 74 -10.85 -23.46 13.40
C ALA A 74 -9.52 -24.23 13.42
N ASP A 75 -8.77 -24.20 12.33
CA ASP A 75 -7.43 -24.80 12.19
C ASP A 75 -6.48 -24.26 13.26
N LEU A 76 -6.41 -22.93 13.42
CA LEU A 76 -5.59 -22.30 14.46
C LEU A 76 -6.04 -22.66 15.88
N SER A 77 -7.31 -22.97 16.09
CA SER A 77 -7.80 -23.37 17.42
C SER A 77 -7.59 -24.85 17.72
N ASN A 78 -7.14 -25.67 16.75
CA ASN A 78 -7.06 -27.13 16.84
C ASN A 78 -8.34 -27.74 17.42
N ARG A 79 -9.51 -27.24 17.00
CA ARG A 79 -10.82 -27.68 17.49
C ARG A 79 -11.76 -28.02 16.35
N ASP A 80 -12.39 -29.18 16.46
CA ASP A 80 -13.56 -29.54 15.67
C ASP A 80 -14.80 -28.85 16.25
N PHE A 81 -15.53 -28.06 15.46
CA PHE A 81 -16.71 -27.32 15.91
C PHE A 81 -18.00 -27.73 15.21
N ALA A 82 -19.07 -27.83 15.99
CA ALA A 82 -20.45 -27.82 15.51
C ALA A 82 -20.89 -26.36 15.30
N ALA A 83 -21.23 -26.01 14.06
CA ALA A 83 -21.68 -24.66 13.72
C ALA A 83 -23.00 -24.32 14.44
N GLN A 84 -22.97 -23.41 15.42
CA GLN A 84 -24.17 -22.73 15.88
C GLN A 84 -24.48 -21.59 14.91
N LYS A 85 -25.69 -21.60 14.32
CA LYS A 85 -26.18 -20.47 13.53
C LYS A 85 -26.31 -19.25 14.44
N VAL A 86 -25.43 -18.28 14.26
CA VAL A 86 -25.55 -16.95 14.88
C VAL A 86 -26.66 -16.16 14.18
N ASN A 87 -27.31 -15.28 14.93
CA ASN A 87 -28.49 -14.49 14.56
C ASN A 87 -28.40 -13.88 13.15
N VAL A 88 -29.44 -14.11 12.34
CA VAL A 88 -29.62 -13.49 11.03
C VAL A 88 -29.89 -12.00 11.23
N ARG A 89 -28.98 -11.13 10.77
CA ARG A 89 -29.17 -9.68 10.78
C ARG A 89 -29.80 -9.22 9.47
N VAL A 90 -30.92 -8.50 9.56
CA VAL A 90 -31.53 -7.82 8.41
C VAL A 90 -30.87 -6.45 8.27
N LEU A 91 -30.03 -6.29 7.25
CA LEU A 91 -29.41 -5.00 6.94
C LEU A 91 -30.44 -4.07 6.28
N SER A 92 -30.49 -2.82 6.73
CA SER A 92 -31.32 -1.80 6.09
C SER A 92 -30.74 -1.41 4.72
N LYS A 93 -31.59 -0.98 3.77
CA LYS A 93 -31.13 -0.51 2.46
C LYS A 93 -30.11 0.64 2.55
N ALA A 94 -30.17 1.48 3.58
CA ALA A 94 -29.22 2.56 3.79
C ALA A 94 -27.82 2.05 4.16
N GLU A 95 -27.73 0.99 4.97
CA GLU A 95 -26.46 0.30 5.27
C GLU A 95 -25.87 -0.39 4.04
N ILE A 96 -26.72 -0.87 3.11
CA ILE A 96 -26.30 -1.54 1.87
C ILE A 96 -25.79 -0.53 0.82
N VAL A 97 -26.34 0.69 0.78
CA VAL A 97 -26.04 1.69 -0.27
C VAL A 97 -24.90 2.65 0.14
N GLY A 98 -24.29 2.45 1.32
CA GLY A 98 -23.13 3.25 1.77
C GLY A 98 -23.45 4.73 2.04
N ILE A 99 -24.73 5.10 2.11
CA ILE A 99 -25.17 6.49 2.35
C ILE A 99 -25.26 6.71 3.86
N ILE A 100 -24.20 7.25 4.45
CA ILE A 100 -24.25 7.66 5.85
C ILE A 100 -24.82 9.08 5.92
N THR A 101 -25.97 9.24 6.57
CA THR A 101 -26.52 10.57 6.89
C THR A 101 -25.58 11.29 7.87
N PRO A 102 -25.53 12.63 7.88
CA PRO A 102 -24.71 13.37 8.84
C PRO A 102 -24.98 12.97 10.31
N GLU A 103 -26.24 12.67 10.64
CA GLU A 103 -26.66 12.18 11.95
C GLU A 103 -26.06 10.82 12.29
N GLU A 104 -26.11 9.87 11.35
CA GLU A 104 -25.50 8.55 11.53
C GLU A 104 -23.97 8.66 11.62
N ARG A 105 -23.34 9.58 10.87
CA ARG A 105 -21.90 9.85 10.97
C ARG A 105 -21.53 10.35 12.37
N ALA A 106 -22.33 11.25 12.94
CA ALA A 106 -22.13 11.75 14.30
C ALA A 106 -22.32 10.65 15.35
N ARG A 107 -23.37 9.82 15.21
CA ARG A 107 -23.62 8.66 16.07
C ARG A 107 -22.43 7.69 16.06
N ARG A 108 -21.94 7.32 14.87
CA ARG A 108 -20.78 6.43 14.71
C ARG A 108 -19.53 7.04 15.34
N LYS A 109 -19.29 8.34 15.17
CA LYS A 109 -18.15 9.03 15.79
C LYS A 109 -18.14 8.88 17.32
N VAL A 110 -19.29 9.05 17.97
CA VAL A 110 -19.42 8.86 19.42
C VAL A 110 -19.14 7.40 19.81
N LEU A 111 -19.70 6.45 19.07
CA LEU A 111 -19.50 5.03 19.31
C LEU A 111 -18.02 4.61 19.16
N MET A 112 -17.33 5.14 18.15
CA MET A 112 -15.89 4.92 17.93
C MET A 112 -15.05 5.50 19.07
N GLN A 113 -15.40 6.69 19.57
CA GLN A 113 -14.71 7.30 20.70
C GLN A 113 -14.87 6.49 21.99
N GLN A 114 -16.06 5.97 22.26
CA GLN A 114 -16.34 5.11 23.42
C GLN A 114 -15.54 3.80 23.38
N ASN A 115 -15.37 3.21 22.20
CA ASN A 115 -14.67 1.94 22.02
C ASN A 115 -13.19 2.08 21.61
N LYS A 116 -12.63 3.30 21.65
CA LYS A 116 -11.26 3.58 21.20
C LYS A 116 -10.21 2.72 21.90
N SER A 117 -10.37 2.46 23.19
CA SER A 117 -9.42 1.67 23.99
C SER A 117 -9.47 0.16 23.71
N ALA A 118 -10.57 -0.34 23.15
CA ALA A 118 -10.72 -1.76 22.86
C ALA A 118 -9.97 -2.19 21.60
N LEU A 119 -9.61 -1.23 20.74
CA LEU A 119 -8.94 -1.46 19.48
C LEU A 119 -7.42 -1.37 19.69
N THR A 120 -6.80 -2.51 19.93
CA THR A 120 -5.36 -2.63 20.18
C THR A 120 -4.64 -3.36 19.06
N VAL A 121 -3.34 -3.11 18.90
CA VAL A 121 -2.47 -3.94 18.06
C VAL A 121 -2.15 -5.27 18.77
N LEU A 122 -1.78 -6.30 18.01
CA LEU A 122 -1.36 -7.57 18.58
C LEU A 122 -0.01 -7.40 19.29
N LYS A 123 -0.02 -7.59 20.61
CA LYS A 123 1.19 -7.53 21.44
C LYS A 123 1.88 -8.88 21.49
N ARG A 124 3.21 -8.89 21.42
CA ARG A 124 3.97 -10.12 21.61
C ARG A 124 3.85 -10.59 23.07
N PRO A 125 3.56 -11.88 23.32
CA PRO A 125 3.58 -12.41 24.68
C PRO A 125 4.98 -12.28 25.28
N LYS A 126 5.07 -12.14 26.61
CA LYS A 126 6.36 -12.09 27.32
C LYS A 126 7.04 -13.46 27.22
N ILE A 127 8.14 -13.52 26.48
CA ILE A 127 8.90 -14.75 26.28
C ILE A 127 10.03 -14.83 27.29
N ASN A 128 10.17 -16.00 27.92
CA ASN A 128 11.28 -16.30 28.80
C ASN A 128 12.37 -17.06 28.02
N ARG A 129 13.65 -16.84 28.35
CA ARG A 129 14.80 -17.50 27.70
C ARG A 129 14.78 -19.03 27.80
N ASN A 130 14.06 -19.59 28.77
CA ASN A 130 13.98 -21.03 29.01
C ASN A 130 12.85 -21.72 28.22
N MET A 131 12.02 -20.97 27.49
CA MET A 131 10.90 -21.55 26.75
C MET A 131 11.39 -22.30 25.50
N THR A 132 10.73 -23.42 25.21
CA THR A 132 10.99 -24.14 23.96
C THR A 132 10.41 -23.38 22.76
N LYS A 133 10.90 -23.68 21.55
CA LYS A 133 10.37 -23.07 20.31
C LYS A 133 8.87 -23.32 20.14
N GLU A 134 8.39 -24.50 20.52
CA GLU A 134 6.97 -24.87 20.45
C GLU A 134 6.13 -24.11 21.48
N GLU A 135 6.63 -23.96 22.71
CA GLU A 135 5.96 -23.15 23.73
C GLU A 135 5.81 -21.69 23.32
N ILE A 136 6.85 -21.11 22.69
CA ILE A 136 6.79 -19.74 22.15
C ILE A 136 5.73 -19.65 21.05
N ALA A 137 5.73 -20.58 20.09
CA ALA A 137 4.76 -20.60 19.01
C ALA A 137 3.32 -20.73 19.54
N ASN A 138 3.09 -21.61 20.52
CA ASN A 138 1.79 -21.78 21.16
C ASN A 138 1.34 -20.52 21.91
N ALA A 139 2.24 -19.86 22.65
CA ALA A 139 1.93 -18.61 23.34
C ALA A 139 1.58 -17.48 22.35
N GLU A 140 2.32 -17.36 21.24
CA GLU A 140 2.03 -16.40 20.18
C GLU A 140 0.67 -16.66 19.52
N GLN A 141 0.34 -17.93 19.28
CA GLN A 141 -0.93 -18.35 18.69
C GLN A 141 -2.11 -18.12 19.64
N GLU A 142 -1.95 -18.39 20.93
CA GLU A 142 -2.98 -18.10 21.95
C GLU A 142 -3.23 -16.59 22.07
N ALA A 143 -2.17 -15.78 22.11
CA ALA A 143 -2.28 -14.32 22.11
C ALA A 143 -3.02 -13.81 20.87
N TYR A 144 -2.70 -14.35 19.68
CA TYR A 144 -3.39 -14.04 18.43
C TYR A 144 -4.88 -14.37 18.48
N LEU A 145 -5.24 -15.57 18.94
CA LEU A 145 -6.64 -15.98 19.06
C LEU A 145 -7.42 -15.13 20.08
N SER A 146 -6.80 -14.75 21.20
CA SER A 146 -7.43 -13.86 22.17
C SER A 146 -7.71 -12.48 21.56
N TRP A 147 -6.70 -11.89 20.94
CA TRP A 147 -6.82 -10.59 20.27
C TRP A 147 -7.88 -10.60 19.16
N ARG A 148 -7.94 -11.68 18.36
CA ARG A 148 -8.97 -11.89 17.34
C ARG A 148 -10.38 -11.95 17.90
N ARG A 149 -10.58 -12.60 19.05
CA ARG A 149 -11.90 -12.64 19.73
C ARG A 149 -12.33 -11.24 20.17
N ASP A 150 -11.40 -10.42 20.65
CA ASP A 150 -11.71 -9.06 21.07
C ASP A 150 -12.10 -8.18 19.88
N LEU A 151 -11.41 -8.29 18.75
CA LEU A 151 -11.81 -7.60 17.51
C LEU A 151 -13.16 -8.09 16.97
N ALA A 152 -13.42 -9.41 16.99
CA ALA A 152 -14.69 -9.96 16.54
C ALA A 152 -15.88 -9.47 17.39
N ARG A 153 -15.68 -9.23 18.69
CA ARG A 153 -16.70 -8.60 19.55
C ARG A 153 -17.00 -7.16 19.13
N LEU A 154 -16.00 -6.41 18.69
CA LEU A 154 -16.18 -5.05 18.19
C LEU A 154 -16.90 -5.03 16.82
N GLU A 155 -16.57 -5.96 15.93
CA GLU A 155 -17.24 -6.09 14.62
C GLU A 155 -18.73 -6.47 14.75
N GLN A 156 -19.13 -7.12 15.85
CA GLN A 156 -20.54 -7.43 16.13
C GLN A 156 -21.36 -6.21 16.54
N LEU A 157 -20.73 -5.08 16.92
CA LEU A 157 -21.43 -3.87 17.31
C LEU A 157 -21.95 -3.12 16.08
N ASP A 158 -23.26 -2.83 16.09
CA ASP A 158 -23.90 -2.11 15.00
C ASP A 158 -23.33 -0.70 14.81
N GLY A 159 -22.91 -0.38 13.58
CA GLY A 159 -22.39 0.94 13.20
C GLY A 159 -20.88 1.10 13.35
N ILE A 160 -20.18 0.11 13.89
CA ILE A 160 -18.71 0.06 13.87
C ILE A 160 -18.23 -0.59 12.58
N VAL A 161 -17.33 0.09 11.88
CA VAL A 161 -16.55 -0.49 10.78
C VAL A 161 -15.09 -0.36 11.16
N ILE A 162 -14.36 -1.48 11.07
CA ILE A 162 -12.94 -1.55 11.36
C ILE A 162 -12.20 -1.69 10.03
N THR A 163 -11.00 -1.13 9.94
CA THR A 163 -10.08 -1.41 8.84
C THR A 163 -9.88 -2.92 8.71
N PRO A 164 -9.70 -3.44 7.48
CA PRO A 164 -9.16 -4.77 7.30
C PRO A 164 -7.81 -4.81 8.02
N TYR A 165 -7.56 -5.84 8.80
CA TYR A 165 -6.30 -5.99 9.51
C TYR A 165 -5.59 -7.25 9.05
N GLU A 166 -4.28 -7.30 9.27
CA GLU A 166 -3.48 -8.47 8.89
C GLU A 166 -3.84 -9.69 9.77
N ARG A 167 -4.25 -10.77 9.12
CA ARG A 167 -4.65 -12.04 9.75
C ARG A 167 -3.54 -13.09 9.73
N ASN A 168 -2.47 -12.85 8.98
CA ASN A 168 -1.31 -13.73 8.98
C ASN A 168 -0.40 -13.40 10.17
N LEU A 169 -0.27 -14.33 11.12
CA LEU A 169 0.61 -14.19 12.28
C LEU A 169 2.07 -13.95 11.90
N GLU A 170 2.51 -14.44 10.74
CA GLU A 170 3.89 -14.28 10.28
C GLU A 170 4.25 -12.81 9.98
N PHE A 171 3.28 -11.99 9.56
CA PHE A 171 3.50 -10.54 9.40
C PHE A 171 3.66 -9.86 10.76
N TRP A 172 2.90 -10.27 11.77
CA TRP A 172 3.04 -9.77 13.13
C TRP A 172 4.37 -10.17 13.75
N ARG A 173 4.89 -11.37 13.45
CA ARG A 173 6.24 -11.77 13.85
C ARG A 173 7.32 -10.87 13.26
N GLN A 174 7.19 -10.51 11.98
CA GLN A 174 8.12 -9.56 11.35
C GLN A 174 8.05 -8.18 12.00
N LEU A 175 6.85 -7.70 12.33
CA LEU A 175 6.68 -6.45 13.10
C LEU A 175 7.41 -6.52 14.44
N TRP A 176 7.22 -7.60 15.20
CA TRP A 176 7.86 -7.75 16.51
C TRP A 176 9.39 -7.76 16.39
N GLN A 177 9.94 -8.40 15.38
CA GLN A 177 11.39 -8.39 15.13
C GLN A 177 11.92 -6.97 14.87
N VAL A 178 11.18 -6.15 14.10
CA VAL A 178 11.55 -4.75 13.85
C VAL A 178 11.53 -3.95 15.14
N VAL A 179 10.46 -4.09 15.94
CA VAL A 179 10.31 -3.36 17.20
C VAL A 179 11.41 -3.74 18.19
N GLU A 180 11.77 -5.03 18.27
CA GLU A 180 12.80 -5.51 19.18
C GLU A 180 14.20 -5.03 18.76
N ARG A 181 14.53 -5.12 17.46
CA ARG A 181 15.86 -4.80 16.93
C ARG A 181 16.14 -3.30 16.77
N SER A 182 15.12 -2.47 16.64
CA SER A 182 15.32 -1.04 16.33
C SER A 182 15.47 -0.20 17.59
N ASP A 183 16.43 0.72 17.60
CA ASP A 183 16.60 1.74 18.65
C ASP A 183 15.61 2.90 18.45
N VAL A 184 15.36 3.27 17.20
CA VAL A 184 14.40 4.30 16.80
C VAL A 184 13.36 3.68 15.88
N LEU A 185 12.09 3.95 16.17
CA LEU A 185 10.95 3.47 15.37
C LEU A 185 10.23 4.66 14.73
N VAL A 186 10.16 4.60 13.41
CA VAL A 186 9.54 5.60 12.55
C VAL A 186 8.22 5.05 12.02
N GLN A 187 7.11 5.66 12.43
CA GLN A 187 5.80 5.36 11.87
C GLN A 187 5.54 6.27 10.67
N VAL A 188 5.60 5.72 9.46
CA VAL A 188 5.35 6.45 8.23
C VAL A 188 3.86 6.55 7.97
N VAL A 189 3.40 7.77 7.75
CA VAL A 189 1.99 8.16 7.63
C VAL A 189 1.80 8.98 6.36
N ASP A 190 0.66 8.81 5.68
CA ASP A 190 0.30 9.60 4.50
C ASP A 190 -0.27 10.97 4.92
N ALA A 191 0.31 12.06 4.41
CA ALA A 191 -0.09 13.44 4.71
C ALA A 191 -1.56 13.77 4.42
N ARG A 192 -2.21 13.04 3.51
CA ARG A 192 -3.62 13.30 3.13
C ARG A 192 -4.59 12.94 4.25
N GLN A 193 -4.32 11.88 5.00
CA GLN A 193 -5.16 11.43 6.12
C GLN A 193 -4.30 10.90 7.29
N PRO A 194 -3.56 11.79 8.00
CA PRO A 194 -2.57 11.33 8.97
C PRO A 194 -3.16 10.45 10.09
N LEU A 195 -4.35 10.80 10.56
CA LEU A 195 -5.04 10.08 11.65
C LEU A 195 -5.50 8.67 11.28
N LEU A 196 -5.72 8.38 10.00
CA LEU A 196 -6.13 7.04 9.55
C LEU A 196 -4.97 6.05 9.61
N PHE A 197 -3.78 6.52 9.23
CA PHE A 197 -2.56 5.70 9.15
C PHE A 197 -1.73 5.72 10.45
N PHE A 198 -2.05 6.63 11.36
CA PHE A 198 -1.42 6.75 12.67
C PHE A 198 -2.09 5.82 13.68
N SER A 199 -1.30 4.95 14.32
CA SER A 199 -1.78 4.04 15.36
C SER A 199 -1.20 4.42 16.72
N THR A 200 -2.08 4.91 17.60
CA THR A 200 -1.73 5.18 19.01
C THR A 200 -1.38 3.91 19.76
N SER A 201 -2.10 2.81 19.49
CA SER A 201 -1.87 1.56 20.19
C SER A 201 -0.50 0.96 19.88
N LEU A 202 0.05 1.21 18.68
CA LEU A 202 1.41 0.80 18.35
C LEU A 202 2.43 1.56 19.19
N ASN A 203 2.26 2.87 19.37
CA ASN A 203 3.17 3.67 20.19
C ASN A 203 3.14 3.22 21.65
N ASP A 204 1.96 2.90 22.18
CA ASP A 204 1.83 2.36 23.53
C ASP A 204 2.55 1.00 23.64
N TYR A 205 2.39 0.12 22.65
CA TYR A 205 3.11 -1.16 22.61
C TYR A 205 4.63 -0.98 22.56
N ILE A 206 5.15 -0.06 21.74
CA ILE A 206 6.59 0.20 21.67
C ILE A 206 7.14 0.67 23.01
N ARG A 207 6.43 1.59 23.68
CA ARG A 207 6.80 2.09 25.02
C ARG A 207 6.72 1.01 26.10
N GLU A 208 5.80 0.06 25.98
CA GLU A 208 5.70 -1.10 26.88
C GLU A 208 6.85 -2.10 26.70
N VAL A 209 7.35 -2.26 25.47
CA VAL A 209 8.50 -3.13 25.17
C VAL A 209 9.79 -2.52 25.73
N ASP A 210 10.03 -1.24 25.45
CA ASP A 210 11.19 -0.52 25.94
C ASP A 210 10.95 1.00 25.94
N SER A 211 11.04 1.61 27.11
CA SER A 211 10.84 3.05 27.29
C SER A 211 11.97 3.91 26.71
N HIS A 212 13.14 3.34 26.42
CA HIS A 212 14.27 4.06 25.85
C HIS A 212 14.19 4.22 24.34
N LYS A 213 13.35 3.43 23.66
CA LYS A 213 13.23 3.49 22.20
C LYS A 213 12.64 4.82 21.76
N GLY A 214 13.35 5.48 20.84
CA GLY A 214 12.87 6.71 20.21
C GLY A 214 11.67 6.41 19.31
N THR A 215 10.57 7.15 19.46
CA THR A 215 9.38 7.01 18.59
C THR A 215 9.10 8.32 17.88
N VAL A 216 8.94 8.25 16.55
CA VAL A 216 8.66 9.43 15.71
C VAL A 216 7.69 9.07 14.60
N VAL A 217 6.82 10.01 14.27
CA VAL A 217 5.88 9.88 13.13
C VAL A 217 6.45 10.66 11.96
N LEU A 218 6.62 9.99 10.82
CA LEU A 218 7.05 10.61 9.57
C LEU A 218 5.84 10.82 8.67
N ILE A 219 5.37 12.07 8.56
CA ILE A 219 4.32 12.43 7.63
C ILE A 219 4.95 12.57 6.24
N ASN A 220 4.77 11.54 5.42
CA ASN A 220 5.26 11.49 4.06
C ASN A 220 4.24 12.08 3.08
N LYS A 221 4.73 12.48 1.90
CA LYS A 221 3.96 13.19 0.87
C LYS A 221 3.49 14.57 1.34
N SER A 222 4.32 15.21 2.18
CA SER A 222 4.04 16.52 2.77
C SER A 222 4.01 17.68 1.76
N ASP A 223 4.40 17.40 0.51
CA ASP A 223 4.25 18.30 -0.64
C ASP A 223 2.79 18.51 -1.06
N PHE A 224 1.87 17.62 -0.69
CA PHE A 224 0.42 17.82 -0.90
C PHE A 224 -0.23 18.80 0.08
N LEU A 225 0.48 19.16 1.16
CA LEU A 225 -0.04 20.06 2.18
C LEU A 225 0.55 21.45 2.01
N THR A 226 -0.31 22.45 2.15
CA THR A 226 0.12 23.85 2.32
C THR A 226 0.83 24.03 3.67
N ARG A 227 1.64 25.09 3.80
CA ARG A 227 2.34 25.39 5.06
C ARG A 227 1.37 25.55 6.24
N ASN A 228 0.24 26.21 6.03
CA ASN A 228 -0.79 26.40 7.06
C ASN A 228 -1.41 25.07 7.52
N GLN A 229 -1.61 24.13 6.59
CA GLN A 229 -2.09 22.79 6.94
C GLN A 229 -1.03 22.00 7.72
N ARG A 230 0.25 22.10 7.37
CA ARG A 230 1.33 21.45 8.12
C ARG A 230 1.47 22.03 9.53
N ASP A 231 1.38 23.34 9.69
CA ASP A 231 1.37 24.00 11.00
C ASP A 231 0.18 23.56 11.87
N ALA A 232 -1.01 23.44 11.28
CA ALA A 232 -2.18 22.91 11.99
C ALA A 232 -1.97 21.45 12.45
N TRP A 233 -1.36 20.61 11.61
CA TRP A 233 -1.00 19.24 11.98
C TRP A 233 0.07 19.20 13.07
N ALA A 234 1.13 19.99 12.95
CA ALA A 234 2.19 20.09 13.96
C ALA A 234 1.59 20.41 15.34
N LYS A 235 0.76 21.46 15.43
CA LYS A 235 0.04 21.85 16.67
C LYS A 235 -0.84 20.74 17.23
N TYR A 236 -1.53 19.99 16.35
CA TYR A 236 -2.33 18.84 16.78
C TYR A 236 -1.45 17.75 17.40
N PHE A 237 -0.32 17.42 16.77
CA PHE A 237 0.59 16.39 17.27
C PHE A 237 1.37 16.82 18.52
N ASP A 238 1.65 18.12 18.67
CA ASP A 238 2.16 18.72 19.91
C ASP A 238 1.18 18.49 21.07
N SER A 239 -0.13 18.69 20.83
CA SER A 239 -1.16 18.52 21.85
C SER A 239 -1.28 17.10 22.40
N ILE A 240 -0.87 16.09 21.61
CA ILE A 240 -0.85 14.68 22.03
C ILE A 240 0.55 14.21 22.47
N GLY A 241 1.56 15.09 22.46
CA GLY A 241 2.93 14.79 22.86
C GLY A 241 3.62 13.76 21.95
N VAL A 242 3.37 13.82 20.65
CA VAL A 242 3.98 12.93 19.65
C VAL A 242 4.88 13.73 18.72
N ARG A 243 6.14 13.29 18.55
CA ARG A 243 7.08 13.93 17.64
C ARG A 243 6.75 13.59 16.20
N VAL A 244 6.69 14.61 15.35
CA VAL A 244 6.33 14.52 13.93
C VAL A 244 7.39 15.20 13.09
N LEU A 245 7.72 14.56 11.98
CA LEU A 245 8.60 15.10 10.94
C LEU A 245 7.84 15.09 9.61
N PHE A 246 7.95 16.18 8.84
CA PHE A 246 7.35 16.28 7.51
C PHE A 246 8.40 15.97 6.44
N PHE A 247 8.09 15.06 5.53
CA PHE A 247 9.01 14.63 4.47
C PHE A 247 8.31 14.43 3.13
N SER A 248 9.06 14.57 2.04
CA SER A 248 8.62 14.20 0.70
C SER A 248 9.70 13.40 -0.04
N ALA A 249 9.43 12.09 -0.19
CA ALA A 249 10.33 11.18 -0.88
C ALA A 249 10.48 11.50 -2.38
N LEU A 250 9.42 12.00 -3.03
CA LEU A 250 9.43 12.29 -4.48
C LEU A 250 10.32 13.48 -4.82
N ASN A 251 10.23 14.57 -4.05
CA ASN A 251 11.09 15.74 -4.23
C ASN A 251 12.56 15.36 -4.06
N SER A 252 12.86 14.51 -3.07
CA SER A 252 14.22 14.05 -2.79
C SER A 252 14.80 13.17 -3.90
N GLN A 253 13.98 12.31 -4.52
CA GLN A 253 14.43 11.47 -5.65
C GLN A 253 14.69 12.29 -6.92
N SER A 254 13.93 13.37 -7.15
CA SER A 254 14.13 14.25 -8.31
C SER A 254 15.40 15.10 -8.23
N GLN A 255 15.95 15.30 -7.03
CA GLN A 255 17.19 16.06 -6.78
C GLN A 255 18.45 15.19 -6.87
N LEU A 256 18.32 13.87 -7.04
CA LEU A 256 19.48 13.00 -7.24
C LEU A 256 20.10 13.30 -8.62
N PRO A 257 21.41 13.61 -8.71
CA PRO A 257 22.08 13.71 -9.99
C PRO A 257 21.86 12.40 -10.75
N VAL A 258 21.46 12.49 -12.02
CA VAL A 258 21.49 11.37 -12.97
C VAL A 258 22.96 11.03 -13.27
N GLN A 259 23.73 10.63 -12.25
CA GLN A 259 25.04 10.06 -12.46
C GLN A 259 24.83 8.59 -12.79
N SER A 260 25.03 8.32 -14.08
CA SER A 260 25.25 7.03 -14.72
C SER A 260 25.46 5.89 -13.73
N ILE A 261 24.62 4.87 -13.86
CA ILE A 261 24.87 3.50 -13.43
C ILE A 261 26.26 3.12 -13.99
N ARG A 262 27.31 3.34 -13.20
CA ARG A 262 28.61 2.72 -13.40
C ARG A 262 28.62 1.53 -12.47
N GLU A 263 28.58 0.35 -13.09
CA GLU A 263 28.84 -0.93 -12.45
C GLU A 263 30.14 -0.82 -11.65
N GLY A 264 30.02 -0.83 -10.33
CA GLY A 264 31.11 -0.64 -9.41
C GLY A 264 30.88 -1.43 -8.12
N HIS A 265 31.25 -2.71 -8.17
CA HIS A 265 31.67 -3.56 -7.04
C HIS A 265 30.79 -3.54 -5.77
N CYS A 266 29.77 -4.41 -5.74
CA CYS A 266 29.25 -4.95 -4.48
C CYS A 266 30.14 -6.13 -4.03
N PRO A 267 30.61 -6.19 -2.78
CA PRO A 267 31.12 -7.44 -2.22
C PRO A 267 29.98 -8.46 -2.12
N SER A 268 30.30 -9.67 -2.57
CA SER A 268 29.45 -10.82 -2.84
C SER A 268 28.54 -11.27 -1.70
N SER A 269 27.24 -11.39 -1.95
CA SER A 269 26.35 -12.48 -1.47
C SER A 269 24.91 -12.29 -1.94
N ILE A 270 24.64 -12.49 -3.23
CA ILE A 270 23.28 -12.72 -3.74
C ILE A 270 23.36 -13.94 -4.67
N PRO A 271 22.54 -15.01 -4.47
CA PRO A 271 22.51 -16.16 -5.37
C PRO A 271 22.03 -15.76 -6.78
N GLU A 272 22.76 -16.21 -7.81
CA GLU A 272 22.58 -15.87 -9.24
C GLU A 272 21.16 -16.17 -9.79
N GLU A 273 20.36 -17.01 -9.13
CA GLU A 273 19.01 -17.38 -9.58
C GLU A 273 17.98 -16.23 -9.45
N THR A 274 18.25 -15.20 -8.66
CA THR A 274 17.30 -14.07 -8.45
C THR A 274 17.43 -12.95 -9.48
N LYS A 275 18.51 -12.93 -10.26
CA LYS A 275 18.79 -11.84 -11.22
C LYS A 275 17.95 -11.98 -12.49
N GLU A 276 17.78 -13.21 -12.98
CA GLU A 276 16.99 -13.50 -14.18
C GLU A 276 15.47 -13.34 -13.95
N GLU A 277 14.98 -13.62 -12.74
CA GLU A 277 13.57 -13.38 -12.37
C GLU A 277 13.26 -11.88 -12.25
N LEU A 278 14.20 -11.08 -11.73
CA LEU A 278 14.08 -9.62 -11.65
C LEU A 278 14.07 -8.97 -13.04
N GLU A 279 14.95 -9.44 -13.95
CA GLU A 279 15.05 -8.91 -15.32
C GLU A 279 13.83 -9.27 -16.17
N ALA A 280 13.21 -10.44 -15.94
CA ALA A 280 11.99 -10.86 -16.62
C ALA A 280 10.74 -10.06 -16.20
N GLU A 281 10.65 -9.61 -14.94
CA GLU A 281 9.53 -8.79 -14.46
C GLU A 281 9.66 -7.31 -14.86
N ILE A 282 10.88 -6.77 -14.99
CA ILE A 282 11.13 -5.40 -15.45
C ILE A 282 10.67 -5.19 -16.90
N LEU A 283 10.79 -6.20 -17.75
CA LEU A 283 10.32 -6.17 -19.15
C LEU A 283 8.78 -6.20 -19.27
N GLN A 284 8.05 -6.68 -18.26
CA GLN A 284 6.58 -6.73 -18.28
C GLN A 284 5.93 -5.39 -17.91
N ASP A 285 6.55 -4.59 -17.04
CA ASP A 285 5.98 -3.29 -16.63
C ASP A 285 6.18 -2.21 -17.71
N SER A 286 7.21 -2.31 -18.56
CA SER A 286 7.46 -1.38 -19.67
C SER A 286 6.55 -1.57 -20.89
N LEU A 287 5.78 -2.66 -20.97
CA LEU A 287 4.94 -2.97 -22.14
C LEU A 287 3.43 -2.66 -21.95
N SER A 288 3.03 -2.13 -20.79
CA SER A 288 1.59 -1.99 -20.47
C SER A 288 0.94 -0.64 -20.81
N VAL A 289 1.70 0.35 -21.29
CA VAL A 289 1.18 1.71 -21.55
C VAL A 289 1.30 2.14 -23.01
N ASP A 290 2.33 1.70 -23.74
CA ASP A 290 2.58 2.17 -25.12
C ASP A 290 1.98 1.30 -26.24
N GLU A 291 1.49 0.09 -25.95
CA GLU A 291 0.93 -0.82 -26.98
C GLU A 291 -0.59 -0.67 -27.22
N MET A 292 -1.30 0.20 -26.49
CA MET A 292 -2.74 0.44 -26.71
C MET A 292 -3.07 1.62 -27.63
N CYS A 293 -2.07 2.34 -28.16
CA CYS A 293 -2.28 3.52 -29.00
C CYS A 293 -1.60 3.46 -30.38
N LYS A 294 -1.26 2.27 -30.89
CA LYS A 294 -0.71 2.11 -32.24
C LYS A 294 -1.49 1.08 -33.03
N ASP A 295 -2.71 1.43 -33.41
CA ASP A 295 -3.33 0.96 -34.64
C ASP A 295 -4.25 2.08 -35.14
N PHE A 296 -4.01 2.47 -36.39
CA PHE A 296 -4.68 3.49 -37.22
C PHE A 296 -4.02 4.88 -37.34
N ASP A 297 -3.65 5.13 -38.61
CA ASP A 297 -3.31 6.36 -39.33
C ASP A 297 -1.89 6.93 -39.23
N GLU A 298 -1.02 6.34 -40.06
CA GLU A 298 0.05 7.06 -40.74
C GLU A 298 -0.40 7.37 -42.18
N SER A 299 -0.61 8.64 -42.51
CA SER A 299 -0.35 9.14 -43.87
C SER A 299 -0.12 10.66 -43.92
N SER A 300 1.02 11.02 -44.53
CA SER A 300 1.34 12.28 -45.23
C SER A 300 1.54 13.55 -44.40
N LEU A 301 2.78 13.92 -44.04
CA LEU A 301 3.72 14.77 -44.80
C LEU A 301 3.24 16.23 -45.00
N THR A 302 3.90 17.22 -44.39
CA THR A 302 5.01 17.99 -45.02
C THR A 302 5.50 19.14 -44.12
N SER A 303 6.79 19.41 -44.30
CA SER A 303 7.74 20.37 -43.74
C SER A 303 7.39 21.86 -43.84
N SER A 304 7.85 22.68 -42.89
CA SER A 304 8.74 23.84 -43.19
C SER A 304 9.50 24.33 -41.95
N GLU A 305 10.79 24.62 -42.15
CA GLU A 305 11.74 25.19 -41.20
C GLU A 305 11.64 26.72 -41.10
N THR A 306 12.31 27.28 -40.08
CA THR A 306 12.97 28.62 -39.91
C THR A 306 12.63 29.20 -38.54
N SER A 307 13.46 29.93 -37.78
CA SER A 307 14.92 30.12 -37.66
C SER A 307 15.10 31.03 -36.41
N THR A 308 16.08 30.72 -35.56
CA THR A 308 16.88 31.60 -34.65
C THR A 308 16.41 33.03 -34.34
N MET A 309 16.42 33.39 -33.05
CA MET A 309 17.07 34.62 -32.55
C MET A 309 17.38 34.54 -31.04
N ASP A 310 18.64 34.85 -30.74
CA ASP A 310 19.23 35.11 -29.42
C ASP A 310 18.76 36.45 -28.84
N GLY A 311 18.87 36.58 -27.51
CA GLY A 311 18.72 37.85 -26.79
C GLY A 311 19.08 37.70 -25.32
N GLU A 312 20.33 38.01 -24.98
CA GLU A 312 20.86 38.18 -23.61
C GLU A 312 20.47 39.55 -23.00
N SER A 313 20.87 39.72 -21.72
CA SER A 313 20.88 40.91 -20.83
C SER A 313 19.75 40.93 -19.78
N GLU A 314 19.96 41.32 -18.50
CA GLU A 314 21.13 41.67 -17.69
C GLU A 314 20.70 41.66 -16.21
N GLU A 315 21.68 41.66 -15.31
CA GLU A 315 21.59 41.66 -13.85
C GLU A 315 21.10 42.99 -13.24
N GLU A 316 20.46 42.94 -12.06
CA GLU A 316 20.67 43.82 -10.88
C GLU A 316 20.19 43.01 -9.65
N GLY A 317 20.84 42.89 -8.49
CA GLY A 317 21.83 43.74 -7.85
C GLY A 317 21.21 44.43 -6.62
N GLY A 318 21.32 43.84 -5.42
CA GLY A 318 20.89 44.50 -4.18
C GLY A 318 21.06 43.62 -2.94
N GLY A 319 22.08 43.91 -2.12
CA GLY A 319 22.47 43.16 -0.93
C GLY A 319 22.13 43.83 0.41
N GLU A 320 22.67 43.19 1.46
CA GLU A 320 22.80 43.59 2.88
C GLU A 320 21.53 43.41 3.75
N ALA A 321 21.55 42.98 5.01
CA ALA A 321 22.61 42.97 6.02
C ALA A 321 22.40 41.87 7.10
N SER A 322 23.51 41.52 7.74
CA SER A 322 23.73 40.65 8.89
C SER A 322 23.12 41.15 10.21
N SER A 323 22.76 40.22 11.12
CA SER A 323 22.93 40.44 12.56
C SER A 323 23.13 39.12 13.31
N GLU A 324 24.37 38.86 13.71
CA GLU A 324 24.73 37.86 14.73
C GLU A 324 24.42 38.40 16.12
N SER A 325 23.98 37.54 17.03
CA SER A 325 24.07 37.79 18.47
C SER A 325 24.38 36.50 19.24
N TYR A 326 25.54 36.50 19.87
CA TYR A 326 26.08 35.51 20.80
C TYR A 326 25.45 35.71 22.20
N SER A 327 25.01 34.65 22.88
CA SER A 327 24.97 34.64 24.36
C SER A 327 25.09 33.23 24.96
N SER A 328 26.26 33.05 25.59
CA SER A 328 26.71 32.12 26.64
C SER A 328 25.99 30.81 26.95
N ALA A 329 26.81 29.76 27.00
CA ALA A 329 26.63 28.55 27.77
C ALA A 329 26.60 28.82 29.29
N ALA A 330 25.48 28.51 29.93
CA ALA A 330 25.36 27.92 31.26
C ALA A 330 23.88 27.89 31.65
N ASP A 331 23.22 26.74 31.50
CA ASP A 331 22.33 26.20 32.53
C ASP A 331 21.79 24.84 32.07
N VAL A 332 22.38 23.78 32.64
CA VAL A 332 21.96 22.40 32.52
C VAL A 332 21.06 22.08 33.71
N LEU A 333 19.74 22.10 33.51
CA LEU A 333 18.78 21.46 34.41
C LEU A 333 17.62 20.86 33.61
N LYS A 334 17.60 19.53 33.52
CA LYS A 334 16.49 18.62 33.14
C LYS A 334 15.16 19.30 32.80
N GLU A 335 14.98 19.67 31.53
CA GLU A 335 13.65 19.89 30.97
C GLU A 335 13.13 18.56 30.41
N LYS A 336 11.90 18.18 30.79
CA LYS A 336 11.10 17.34 29.91
C LYS A 336 10.91 18.18 28.65
N SER A 337 11.73 17.93 27.63
CA SER A 337 11.68 18.66 26.36
C SER A 337 10.23 18.67 25.87
N GLU A 338 9.58 19.84 25.93
CA GLU A 338 8.32 20.04 25.24
C GLU A 338 8.58 19.68 23.78
N VAL A 339 7.88 18.66 23.28
CA VAL A 339 8.02 18.24 21.90
C VAL A 339 7.39 19.35 21.07
N VAL A 340 8.22 20.24 20.54
CA VAL A 340 7.80 21.29 19.60
C VAL A 340 8.08 20.77 18.20
N ASN A 341 7.02 20.49 17.44
CA ASN A 341 7.15 20.01 16.08
C ASN A 341 7.30 21.18 15.09
N GLY A 342 8.26 21.06 14.17
CA GLY A 342 8.40 21.99 13.04
C GLY A 342 7.37 21.71 11.94
N CYS A 343 7.06 22.73 11.12
CA CYS A 343 6.13 22.60 9.98
C CYS A 343 6.82 22.53 8.61
N ASP A 344 8.15 22.63 8.59
CA ASP A 344 8.94 22.64 7.36
C ASP A 344 9.19 21.21 6.86
N VAL A 345 9.29 21.06 5.53
CA VAL A 345 9.56 19.75 4.92
C VAL A 345 11.06 19.52 4.93
N LEU A 346 11.48 18.48 5.62
CA LEU A 346 12.89 18.15 5.78
C LEU A 346 13.50 17.63 4.49
N SER A 347 14.76 17.98 4.29
CA SER A 347 15.66 17.33 3.34
C SER A 347 16.10 15.96 3.84
N VAL A 348 16.75 15.18 2.98
CA VAL A 348 17.29 13.86 3.34
C VAL A 348 18.33 13.96 4.46
N HIS A 349 19.21 14.97 4.41
CA HIS A 349 20.26 15.15 5.41
C HIS A 349 19.68 15.53 6.77
N GLU A 350 18.78 16.51 6.82
CA GLU A 350 18.11 16.92 8.06
C GLU A 350 17.32 15.77 8.69
N LEU A 351 16.67 14.92 7.87
CA LEU A 351 15.95 13.74 8.37
C LEU A 351 16.91 12.72 8.99
N ILE A 352 18.07 12.47 8.39
CA ILE A 352 19.08 11.55 8.95
C ILE A 352 19.63 12.09 10.27
N ASP A 353 19.95 13.38 10.33
CA ASP A 353 20.47 14.03 11.54
C ASP A 353 19.46 13.93 12.68
N GLU A 354 18.18 14.19 12.39
CA GLU A 354 17.11 14.14 13.38
C GLU A 354 16.87 12.71 13.90
N LEU A 355 16.91 11.71 13.02
CA LEU A 355 16.80 10.30 13.41
C LEU A 355 17.99 9.84 14.24
N THR A 356 19.18 10.35 13.95
CA THR A 356 20.41 10.03 14.68
C THR A 356 20.42 10.69 16.06
N HIS A 357 19.94 11.93 16.17
CA HIS A 357 19.79 12.63 17.46
C HIS A 357 18.72 12.00 18.37
N LEU A 358 17.67 11.44 17.77
CA LEU A 358 16.61 10.72 18.49
C LEU A 358 17.10 9.40 19.10
N GLY A 359 18.06 8.75 18.43
CA GLY A 359 18.56 7.44 18.81
C GLY A 359 19.69 7.53 19.81
N THR A 360 19.52 6.88 20.96
CA THR A 360 20.68 6.48 21.77
C THR A 360 20.99 5.04 21.42
N ARG A 361 22.23 4.75 21.00
CA ARG A 361 22.64 3.37 20.67
C ARG A 361 22.41 2.48 21.89
N HIS A 362 21.58 1.47 21.75
CA HIS A 362 21.23 0.60 22.87
C HIS A 362 21.32 -0.88 22.48
N GLY A 363 22.33 -1.56 22.99
CA GLY A 363 22.55 -2.99 22.77
C GLY A 363 24.00 -3.33 22.45
N ASP A 364 24.22 -4.60 22.09
CA ASP A 364 25.57 -5.12 21.78
C ASP A 364 26.05 -4.74 20.36
N PHE A 365 25.20 -4.11 19.54
CA PHE A 365 25.53 -3.77 18.16
C PHE A 365 26.24 -2.41 18.08
N PRO A 366 27.28 -2.26 17.23
CA PRO A 366 28.08 -1.04 17.14
C PRO A 366 27.40 0.11 16.36
N TYR A 367 26.18 -0.10 15.85
CA TYR A 367 25.45 0.81 14.98
C TYR A 367 24.03 1.10 15.52
N LEU A 368 23.49 2.26 15.17
CA LEU A 368 22.10 2.64 15.45
C LEU A 368 21.17 1.97 14.45
N THR A 369 20.07 1.39 14.92
CA THR A 369 19.07 0.75 14.07
C THR A 369 17.76 1.53 14.04
N VAL A 370 17.33 1.95 12.85
CA VAL A 370 16.09 2.70 12.63
C VAL A 370 15.06 1.83 11.88
N GLY A 371 13.93 1.54 12.52
CA GLY A 371 12.86 0.73 11.96
C GLY A 371 11.74 1.55 11.35
N PHE A 372 11.37 1.24 10.10
CA PHE A 372 10.25 1.89 9.41
C PHE A 372 9.01 1.01 9.45
N LEU A 373 7.95 1.53 10.07
CA LEU A 373 6.64 0.89 10.22
C LEU A 373 5.55 1.72 9.55
N GLY A 374 4.43 1.08 9.18
CA GLY A 374 3.27 1.78 8.62
C GLY A 374 2.51 0.98 7.55
N TYR A 375 1.40 1.54 7.12
CA TYR A 375 0.46 0.91 6.20
C TYR A 375 1.08 0.66 4.81
N PRO A 376 0.47 -0.20 3.97
CA PRO A 376 0.80 -0.25 2.55
C PRO A 376 0.64 1.12 1.87
N ASN A 377 1.39 1.39 0.79
CA ASN A 377 1.25 2.58 -0.06
C ASN A 377 1.46 3.98 0.56
N VAL A 378 1.80 4.07 1.86
CA VAL A 378 2.18 5.35 2.52
C VAL A 378 3.55 5.86 2.08
N GLY A 379 4.37 5.02 1.43
CA GLY A 379 5.67 5.38 0.89
C GLY A 379 6.87 5.07 1.79
N LYS A 380 6.80 4.03 2.63
CA LYS A 380 7.94 3.52 3.42
C LYS A 380 9.16 3.20 2.56
N SER A 381 9.02 2.29 1.61
CA SER A 381 10.10 1.87 0.72
C SER A 381 10.58 3.00 -0.20
N SER A 382 9.69 3.93 -0.59
CA SER A 382 10.09 5.16 -1.30
C SER A 382 10.96 6.08 -0.44
N THR A 383 10.62 6.23 0.84
CA THR A 383 11.41 7.00 1.82
C THR A 383 12.78 6.37 2.01
N LEU A 384 12.85 5.06 2.17
CA LEU A 384 14.12 4.33 2.28
C LEU A 384 15.00 4.51 1.05
N ASN A 385 14.44 4.39 -0.16
CA ASN A 385 15.18 4.63 -1.40
C ASN A 385 15.66 6.08 -1.53
N ALA A 386 14.89 7.05 -1.04
CA ALA A 386 15.30 8.45 -1.01
C ALA A 386 16.46 8.67 -0.02
N LEU A 387 16.39 8.08 1.17
CA LEU A 387 17.48 8.12 2.16
C LEU A 387 18.75 7.46 1.64
N CYS A 388 18.63 6.31 0.97
CA CYS A 388 19.78 5.60 0.40
C CYS A 388 20.37 6.27 -0.84
N GLY A 389 19.68 7.24 -1.45
CA GLY A 389 20.05 7.82 -2.74
C GLY A 389 20.05 6.82 -3.91
N ALA A 390 19.53 5.61 -3.71
CA ALA A 390 19.56 4.52 -4.67
C ALA A 390 18.34 3.62 -4.51
N LYS A 391 17.89 3.01 -5.62
CA LYS A 391 16.79 2.04 -5.62
C LYS A 391 17.25 0.70 -5.03
N LYS A 392 17.07 0.53 -3.71
CA LYS A 392 17.42 -0.71 -2.98
C LYS A 392 16.20 -1.59 -2.71
N THR A 393 15.02 -0.99 -2.62
CA THR A 393 13.76 -1.66 -2.31
C THR A 393 12.77 -1.53 -3.47
N PRO A 394 11.98 -2.58 -3.78
CA PRO A 394 10.94 -2.50 -4.80
C PRO A 394 9.81 -1.58 -4.33
N VAL A 395 9.28 -0.78 -5.26
CA VAL A 395 8.18 0.17 -4.99
C VAL A 395 7.10 -0.03 -6.04
N SER A 396 5.84 -0.08 -5.62
CA SER A 396 4.69 -0.01 -6.52
C SER A 396 3.47 0.54 -5.77
N ALA A 397 2.49 1.04 -6.53
CA ALA A 397 1.24 1.60 -6.01
C ALA A 397 0.24 0.52 -5.53
N THR A 398 0.51 -0.75 -5.82
CA THR A 398 -0.33 -1.86 -5.36
C THR A 398 0.18 -2.35 -3.99
N PRO A 399 -0.71 -2.58 -3.00
CA PRO A 399 -0.32 -3.17 -1.72
C PRO A 399 0.42 -4.52 -1.87
N GLY A 400 1.26 -4.86 -0.88
CA GLY A 400 1.87 -6.19 -0.77
C GLY A 400 3.17 -6.43 -1.55
N LYS A 401 3.87 -5.37 -1.97
CA LYS A 401 5.14 -5.46 -2.71
C LYS A 401 6.32 -5.83 -1.82
N THR A 402 6.48 -5.13 -0.69
CA THR A 402 7.44 -5.52 0.35
C THR A 402 6.84 -6.65 1.19
N LYS A 403 7.38 -7.86 1.06
CA LYS A 403 6.87 -9.07 1.72
C LYS A 403 7.72 -9.55 2.90
N HIS A 404 8.98 -9.14 2.93
CA HIS A 404 9.94 -9.59 3.93
C HIS A 404 10.62 -8.39 4.59
N PHE A 405 10.88 -8.55 5.88
CA PHE A 405 11.80 -7.74 6.64
C PHE A 405 13.17 -7.73 5.96
N GLN A 406 13.74 -6.55 5.83
CA GLN A 406 15.05 -6.35 5.21
C GLN A 406 15.79 -5.23 5.93
N THR A 407 17.12 -5.33 5.94
CA THR A 407 18.00 -4.33 6.57
C THR A 407 18.95 -3.74 5.55
N ILE A 408 19.18 -2.44 5.63
CA ILE A 408 20.01 -1.67 4.70
C ILE A 408 20.92 -0.77 5.52
N PHE A 409 22.23 -0.92 5.36
CA PHE A 409 23.18 0.02 5.97
C PHE A 409 23.26 1.29 5.12
N LEU A 410 22.97 2.43 5.75
CA LEU A 410 23.14 3.74 5.12
C LEU A 410 24.56 4.27 5.38
N GLN A 411 25.04 4.09 6.61
CA GLN A 411 26.39 4.41 7.06
C GLN A 411 26.90 3.25 7.93
N PRO A 412 28.21 3.13 8.21
CA PRO A 412 28.76 2.05 9.04
C PRO A 412 28.14 1.98 10.43
N ASP A 413 27.62 3.11 10.92
CA ASP A 413 27.01 3.27 12.23
C ASP A 413 25.49 3.51 12.20
N LEU A 414 24.85 3.43 11.03
CA LEU A 414 23.40 3.61 10.85
C LEU A 414 22.80 2.55 9.92
N GLN A 415 21.95 1.70 10.49
CA GLN A 415 21.18 0.67 9.81
C GLN A 415 19.70 1.06 9.73
N LEU A 416 19.10 0.91 8.56
CA LEU A 416 17.67 1.08 8.32
C LEU A 416 17.00 -0.28 8.17
N CYS A 417 15.84 -0.46 8.77
CA CYS A 417 15.03 -1.67 8.70
C CYS A 417 13.71 -1.38 7.97
N ASP A 418 13.43 -2.09 6.87
CA ASP A 418 12.13 -2.04 6.19
C ASP A 418 11.26 -3.20 6.67
N CYS A 419 10.00 -2.89 6.99
CA CYS A 419 8.98 -3.86 7.36
C CYS A 419 7.92 -3.94 6.26
N PRO A 420 7.36 -5.14 5.99
CA PRO A 420 6.17 -5.25 5.15
C PRO A 420 5.08 -4.27 5.60
N GLY A 421 4.36 -3.70 4.64
CA GLY A 421 3.24 -2.82 4.94
C GLY A 421 2.13 -3.60 5.62
N MET A 422 1.83 -3.25 6.87
CA MET A 422 0.81 -3.94 7.67
C MET A 422 -0.36 -3.01 7.93
N VAL A 423 -1.56 -3.50 7.68
CA VAL A 423 -2.79 -2.77 8.01
C VAL A 423 -3.14 -3.12 9.46
N MET A 424 -3.12 -2.11 10.33
CA MET A 424 -3.51 -2.24 11.73
C MET A 424 -5.03 -2.01 11.85
N PRO A 425 -5.69 -2.60 12.86
CA PRO A 425 -7.06 -2.23 13.19
C PRO A 425 -7.13 -0.73 13.48
N SER A 426 -8.13 -0.06 12.92
CA SER A 426 -8.51 1.33 13.18
C SER A 426 -9.99 1.50 12.83
N PHE A 427 -10.67 2.44 13.48
CA PHE A 427 -12.07 2.73 13.18
C PHE A 427 -12.18 3.57 11.91
N VAL A 428 -13.12 3.19 11.04
CA VAL A 428 -13.46 3.93 9.81
C VAL A 428 -14.96 4.15 9.71
N TYR A 429 -15.36 5.23 9.04
CA TYR A 429 -16.79 5.52 8.86
C TYR A 429 -17.42 4.54 7.89
N THR A 430 -16.75 4.30 6.77
CA THR A 430 -17.21 3.39 5.73
C THR A 430 -16.08 2.54 5.17
N GLN A 431 -16.45 1.49 4.43
CA GLN A 431 -15.48 0.65 3.74
C GLN A 431 -14.89 1.37 2.51
N GLU A 432 -15.64 2.29 1.91
CA GLU A 432 -15.22 3.08 0.75
C GLU A 432 -14.04 3.98 1.06
N ASP A 433 -14.01 4.55 2.27
CA ASP A 433 -12.89 5.37 2.76
C ASP A 433 -11.55 4.61 2.64
N LEU A 434 -11.57 3.29 2.84
CA LEU A 434 -10.38 2.43 2.75
C LEU A 434 -9.88 2.24 1.33
N VAL A 435 -10.79 2.20 0.36
CA VAL A 435 -10.45 2.11 -1.07
C VAL A 435 -9.84 3.43 -1.53
N VAL A 436 -10.48 4.54 -1.16
CA VAL A 436 -10.03 5.90 -1.47
C VAL A 436 -8.69 6.22 -0.80
N ALA A 437 -8.44 5.70 0.40
CA ALA A 437 -7.16 5.79 1.10
C ALA A 437 -6.05 4.91 0.47
N GLY A 438 -6.38 4.00 -0.46
CA GLY A 438 -5.41 3.11 -1.10
C GLY A 438 -4.94 1.93 -0.21
N ILE A 439 -5.70 1.61 0.84
CA ILE A 439 -5.48 0.43 1.71
C ILE A 439 -5.98 -0.82 1.01
N LEU A 440 -7.20 -0.76 0.45
CA LEU A 440 -7.80 -1.86 -0.30
C LEU A 440 -7.40 -1.81 -1.78
N PRO A 441 -7.16 -2.98 -2.41
CA PRO A 441 -6.80 -3.04 -3.83
C PRO A 441 -7.96 -2.58 -4.73
N ILE A 442 -7.72 -1.51 -5.50
CA ILE A 442 -8.70 -0.95 -6.44
C ILE A 442 -9.08 -1.95 -7.53
N ASP A 443 -8.20 -2.89 -7.89
CA ASP A 443 -8.44 -3.87 -8.95
C ASP A 443 -9.36 -5.03 -8.52
N GLU A 444 -9.52 -5.27 -7.22
CA GLU A 444 -10.36 -6.37 -6.69
C GLU A 444 -11.72 -5.88 -6.16
N MET A 445 -11.99 -4.57 -6.23
CA MET A 445 -13.26 -4.01 -5.76
C MET A 445 -14.46 -4.55 -6.56
N ARG A 446 -15.54 -4.85 -5.84
CA ARG A 446 -16.80 -5.37 -6.41
C ARG A 446 -17.76 -4.27 -6.83
N ASP A 447 -17.85 -3.20 -6.05
CA ASP A 447 -18.67 -2.04 -6.36
C ASP A 447 -17.78 -0.79 -6.45
N CYS A 448 -17.90 -0.09 -7.56
CA CYS A 448 -17.10 1.09 -7.88
C CYS A 448 -17.86 2.40 -7.64
N ILE A 449 -19.18 2.35 -7.45
CA ILE A 449 -20.01 3.54 -7.29
C ILE A 449 -19.80 4.22 -5.92
N PRO A 450 -19.80 3.49 -4.78
CA PRO A 450 -19.64 4.10 -3.47
C PRO A 450 -18.27 4.79 -3.26
N PRO A 451 -17.12 4.24 -3.67
CA PRO A 451 -15.83 4.94 -3.58
C PRO A 451 -15.78 6.23 -4.42
N ILE A 452 -16.35 6.22 -5.63
CA ILE A 452 -16.42 7.41 -6.48
C ILE A 452 -17.30 8.48 -5.86
N ARG A 453 -18.35 8.08 -5.15
CA ARG A 453 -19.20 9.03 -4.42
C ARG A 453 -18.42 9.81 -3.36
N VAL A 454 -17.55 9.15 -2.60
CA VAL A 454 -16.68 9.82 -1.62
C VAL A 454 -15.83 10.88 -2.29
N ILE A 455 -15.28 10.59 -3.47
CA ILE A 455 -14.52 11.57 -4.26
C ILE A 455 -15.40 12.74 -4.71
N CYS A 456 -16.60 12.47 -5.22
CA CYS A 456 -17.55 13.52 -5.65
C CYS A 456 -18.02 14.43 -4.49
N GLU A 457 -18.10 13.90 -3.26
CA GLU A 457 -18.46 14.68 -2.07
C GLU A 457 -17.29 15.53 -1.57
N GLN A 458 -16.05 15.14 -1.84
CA GLN A 458 -14.83 15.82 -1.38
C GLN A 458 -14.30 16.86 -2.39
N ILE A 459 -14.47 16.62 -3.69
CA ILE A 459 -13.93 17.46 -4.75
C ILE A 459 -15.05 18.24 -5.45
N PRO A 460 -14.95 19.58 -5.53
CA PRO A 460 -15.91 20.41 -6.27
C PRO A 460 -16.02 20.02 -7.76
N ARG A 461 -17.21 20.23 -8.34
CA ARG A 461 -17.49 19.90 -9.75
C ARG A 461 -16.51 20.61 -10.69
N GLU A 462 -16.20 21.88 -10.43
CA GLU A 462 -15.34 22.68 -11.31
C GLU A 462 -13.95 22.06 -11.43
N VAL A 463 -13.40 21.56 -10.31
CA VAL A 463 -12.07 20.91 -10.27
C VAL A 463 -12.08 19.62 -11.08
N LEU A 464 -13.10 18.77 -10.92
CA LEU A 464 -13.23 17.52 -11.68
C LEU A 464 -13.39 17.77 -13.18
N THR A 465 -14.17 18.78 -13.56
CA THR A 465 -14.36 19.19 -14.96
C THR A 465 -13.07 19.72 -15.57
N ALA A 466 -12.34 20.57 -14.85
CA ALA A 466 -11.07 21.13 -15.31
C ALA A 466 -9.99 20.04 -15.45
N LEU A 467 -9.84 19.18 -14.43
CA LEU A 467 -8.79 18.17 -14.38
C LEU A 467 -8.92 17.14 -15.51
N TYR A 468 -10.12 16.62 -15.73
CA TYR A 468 -10.36 15.59 -16.73
C TYR A 468 -10.79 16.14 -18.10
N GLY A 469 -10.95 17.46 -18.23
CA GLY A 469 -11.47 18.09 -19.45
C GLY A 469 -12.88 17.61 -19.81
N ILE A 470 -13.72 17.33 -18.80
CA ILE A 470 -15.04 16.73 -18.98
C ILE A 470 -16.17 17.68 -18.60
N SER A 471 -17.24 17.72 -19.38
CA SER A 471 -18.45 18.45 -19.02
C SER A 471 -19.39 17.56 -18.22
N ILE A 472 -19.43 17.78 -16.90
CA ILE A 472 -20.35 17.08 -16.00
C ILE A 472 -21.69 17.81 -16.04
N ARG A 473 -22.79 17.07 -16.22
CA ARG A 473 -24.12 17.68 -16.31
C ARG A 473 -24.45 18.45 -15.02
N PRO A 474 -24.97 19.69 -15.14
CA PRO A 474 -25.44 20.42 -13.98
C PRO A 474 -26.68 19.75 -13.37
N PRO A 475 -27.00 20.05 -12.09
CA PRO A 475 -28.23 19.61 -11.47
C PRO A 475 -29.44 20.09 -12.27
N LYS A 476 -30.55 19.35 -12.16
CA LYS A 476 -31.82 19.78 -12.78
C LYS A 476 -32.36 21.01 -12.06
N GLU A 477 -33.22 21.78 -12.72
CA GLU A 477 -33.78 23.04 -12.19
C GLU A 477 -34.50 22.91 -10.83
N PHE A 478 -34.99 21.70 -10.49
CA PHE A 478 -35.66 21.40 -9.23
C PHE A 478 -34.74 20.80 -8.16
N GLU A 479 -33.46 20.58 -8.46
CA GLU A 479 -32.45 20.09 -7.53
C GLU A 479 -31.62 21.25 -6.99
N ASP A 480 -30.97 21.06 -5.84
CA ASP A 480 -30.07 22.07 -5.28
C ASP A 480 -28.91 22.36 -6.27
N PRO A 481 -28.71 23.62 -6.70
CA PRO A 481 -27.60 24.01 -7.58
C PRO A 481 -26.23 23.64 -7.03
N ASN A 482 -26.07 23.64 -5.70
CA ASN A 482 -24.81 23.41 -5.02
C ASN A 482 -24.55 21.93 -4.68
N ARG A 483 -25.41 21.02 -5.14
CA ARG A 483 -25.21 19.59 -4.85
C ARG A 483 -23.92 19.07 -5.50
N PRO A 484 -23.22 18.13 -4.86
CA PRO A 484 -22.08 17.45 -5.48
C PRO A 484 -22.52 16.67 -6.74
N PRO A 485 -21.61 16.45 -7.69
CA PRO A 485 -21.89 15.63 -8.86
C PRO A 485 -22.19 14.19 -8.43
N THR A 486 -23.18 13.55 -9.06
CA THR A 486 -23.43 12.13 -8.77
C THR A 486 -22.34 11.27 -9.40
N PRO A 487 -22.02 10.09 -8.83
CA PRO A 487 -21.05 9.17 -9.42
C PRO A 487 -21.39 8.81 -10.86
N TYR A 488 -22.67 8.62 -11.17
CA TYR A 488 -23.12 8.29 -12.53
C TYR A 488 -22.89 9.44 -13.52
N GLU A 489 -23.11 10.70 -13.12
CA GLU A 489 -22.84 11.86 -13.97
C GLU A 489 -21.35 11.97 -14.31
N LEU A 490 -20.48 11.82 -13.30
CA LEU A 490 -19.03 11.86 -13.47
C LEU A 490 -18.53 10.70 -14.35
N LEU A 491 -18.91 9.47 -14.01
CA LEU A 491 -18.45 8.28 -14.71
C LEU A 491 -18.99 8.21 -16.14
N ALA A 492 -20.23 8.64 -16.39
CA ALA A 492 -20.77 8.72 -17.73
C ALA A 492 -20.01 9.74 -18.59
N ALA A 493 -19.77 10.95 -18.07
CA ALA A 493 -19.03 11.98 -18.80
C ALA A 493 -17.60 11.52 -19.13
N TYR A 494 -16.90 10.95 -18.16
CA TYR A 494 -15.55 10.43 -18.34
C TYR A 494 -15.48 9.24 -19.31
N ALA A 495 -16.38 8.28 -19.17
CA ALA A 495 -16.45 7.12 -20.05
C ALA A 495 -16.78 7.51 -21.50
N CYS A 496 -17.65 8.50 -21.72
CA CYS A 496 -17.98 9.01 -23.05
C CYS A 496 -16.77 9.62 -23.75
N ILE A 497 -16.02 10.50 -23.08
CA ILE A 497 -14.85 11.17 -23.66
C ILE A 497 -13.72 10.18 -23.96
N ARG A 498 -13.55 9.16 -23.10
CA ARG A 498 -12.55 8.10 -23.30
C ARG A 498 -13.00 6.97 -24.25
N GLY A 499 -14.23 7.00 -24.74
CA GLY A 499 -14.78 5.93 -25.60
C GLY A 499 -14.99 4.59 -24.87
N PHE A 500 -15.09 4.58 -23.54
CA PHE A 500 -15.33 3.37 -22.75
C PHE A 500 -16.80 2.97 -22.83
N MET A 501 -17.15 2.25 -23.88
CA MET A 501 -18.50 1.77 -24.13
C MET A 501 -18.58 0.25 -23.98
N SER A 502 -19.69 -0.24 -23.44
CA SER A 502 -20.08 -1.64 -23.49
C SER A 502 -20.54 -2.00 -24.91
N ALA A 503 -20.59 -3.29 -25.23
CA ALA A 503 -21.12 -3.80 -26.51
C ALA A 503 -22.56 -3.34 -26.81
N LYS A 504 -23.32 -2.94 -25.78
CA LYS A 504 -24.69 -2.41 -25.91
C LYS A 504 -24.75 -0.88 -26.08
N GLY A 505 -23.61 -0.19 -26.21
CA GLY A 505 -23.53 1.27 -26.34
C GLY A 505 -23.69 2.04 -25.02
N ASN A 506 -23.76 1.36 -23.87
CA ASN A 506 -23.82 2.01 -22.56
C ASN A 506 -22.39 2.32 -22.04
N PRO A 507 -22.18 3.44 -21.33
CA PRO A 507 -20.89 3.76 -20.73
C PRO A 507 -20.43 2.68 -19.74
N HIS A 508 -19.14 2.33 -19.80
CA HIS A 508 -18.54 1.30 -18.96
C HIS A 508 -18.01 1.89 -17.64
N TYR A 509 -18.90 2.01 -16.65
CA TYR A 509 -18.61 2.66 -15.36
C TYR A 509 -17.42 2.06 -14.58
N ASP A 510 -17.29 0.74 -14.53
CA ASP A 510 -16.26 0.08 -13.71
C ASP A 510 -14.82 0.43 -14.16
N ARG A 511 -14.54 0.32 -15.46
CA ARG A 511 -13.27 0.73 -16.07
C ARG A 511 -12.96 2.22 -15.82
N ALA A 512 -13.94 3.10 -16.00
CA ALA A 512 -13.80 4.52 -15.75
C ALA A 512 -13.48 4.80 -14.27
N ALA A 513 -14.19 4.16 -13.35
CA ALA A 513 -14.03 4.33 -11.92
C ALA A 513 -12.65 3.87 -11.43
N ARG A 514 -12.15 2.72 -11.89
CA ARG A 514 -10.81 2.22 -11.54
C ARG A 514 -9.71 3.20 -11.92
N ILE A 515 -9.83 3.86 -13.07
CA ILE A 515 -8.84 4.86 -13.51
C ILE A 515 -8.90 6.08 -12.60
N ILE A 516 -10.09 6.65 -12.37
CA ILE A 516 -10.26 7.82 -11.50
C ILE A 516 -9.76 7.53 -10.07
N LEU A 517 -10.07 6.35 -9.51
CA LEU A 517 -9.59 5.94 -8.20
C LEU A 517 -8.07 5.78 -8.16
N LYS A 518 -7.48 5.20 -9.21
CA LYS A 518 -6.01 5.07 -9.32
C LYS A 518 -5.36 6.45 -9.41
N ASP A 519 -5.95 7.38 -10.14
CA ASP A 519 -5.47 8.75 -10.25
C ASP A 519 -5.54 9.44 -8.88
N TYR A 520 -6.65 9.33 -8.17
CA TYR A 520 -6.82 9.89 -6.82
C TYR A 520 -5.78 9.35 -5.81
N VAL A 521 -5.47 8.06 -5.88
CA VAL A 521 -4.49 7.42 -4.98
C VAL A 521 -3.05 7.75 -5.36
N LYS A 522 -2.71 7.68 -6.66
CA LYS A 522 -1.34 7.86 -7.19
C LYS A 522 -0.92 9.32 -7.25
N VAL A 523 -1.83 10.21 -7.64
CA VAL A 523 -1.49 11.53 -8.13
C VAL A 523 -2.35 12.57 -7.39
N GLY A 524 -1.71 13.37 -6.54
CA GLY A 524 -2.10 14.78 -6.51
C GLY A 524 -1.59 15.36 -7.83
N HIS A 525 -2.44 15.41 -8.86
CA HIS A 525 -2.10 16.13 -10.09
C HIS A 525 -1.85 17.57 -9.64
N ARG A 526 -0.63 18.07 -9.85
CA ARG A 526 -0.39 19.51 -9.80
C ARG A 526 -1.19 20.08 -10.97
N ALA A 527 -2.30 20.72 -10.64
CA ALA A 527 -3.03 21.58 -11.57
C ALA A 527 -2.20 22.83 -11.85
#